data_AF-A0A8T3PTZ9-F1
#
_entry.id   AF-A0A8T3PTZ9-F1
#
_cell.length_a   1.000
_cell.length_b   1.000
_cell.length_c   1.000
_cell.angle_alpha   90.00
_cell.angle_beta   90.00
_cell.angle_gamma   90.00
#
_symmetry.space_group_name_H-M   'P 1'
#
loop_
_entity.id
_entity.type
_entity.pdbx_description
1 polymer ?
#
loop_
_entity_poly.entity_id
_entity_poly.type
_entity_poly.pdbx_seq_one_letter_code
_entity_poly.pdbx_strand_id
1 'polypeptide(L)'
;MRRQRLLVILNPAELDAQPEPALHIFHSVELMPEPVFSLLLHPESSYAPYKRRMGEAHYALLDDLLRRYGIGAQRVHLTVGRPTETLVEFTRDIGASLVVMGAVSKGALELLLIGNTAEKVLDDLSCDILVVKSEPLEARVAAELCMAS
;
A
#
# COMPACT_ATOMS: atom_id res chain seq x y z
N MET A 1 2.29 -7.89 -14.38
CA MET A 1 2.19 -7.93 -12.91
C MET A 1 2.23 -6.51 -12.37
N ARG A 2 1.12 -5.98 -11.85
CA ARG A 2 1.09 -4.64 -11.24
C ARG A 2 1.84 -4.70 -9.91
N ARG A 3 2.97 -3.98 -9.80
CA ARG A 3 3.76 -3.89 -8.55
C ARG A 3 2.86 -3.30 -7.46
N GLN A 4 2.63 -4.07 -6.41
CA GLN A 4 1.74 -3.71 -5.31
C GLN A 4 2.37 -2.62 -4.42
N ARG A 5 1.51 -1.73 -3.91
CA ARG A 5 1.87 -0.58 -3.08
C ARG A 5 1.84 -1.04 -1.63
N LEU A 6 3.01 -1.09 -1.00
CA LEU A 6 3.13 -1.31 0.43
C LEU A 6 3.05 0.04 1.13
N LEU A 7 2.20 0.11 2.15
CA LEU A 7 2.06 1.28 3.00
C LEU A 7 2.34 0.89 4.45
N VAL A 8 3.22 1.64 5.08
CA VAL A 8 3.66 1.46 6.45
C VAL A 8 3.13 2.64 7.25
N ILE A 9 2.40 2.39 8.34
CA ILE A 9 1.82 3.43 9.19
C ILE A 9 2.39 3.28 10.59
N LEU A 10 2.92 4.38 11.13
CA LEU A 10 3.43 4.46 12.50
C LEU A 10 2.45 5.30 13.35
N ASN A 11 2.17 4.81 14.55
CA ASN A 11 1.37 5.47 15.59
C ASN A 11 2.34 6.11 16.62
N PRO A 12 2.09 7.33 17.14
CA PRO A 12 2.98 7.92 18.14
C PRO A 12 2.88 7.16 19.47
N ALA A 13 3.96 7.18 20.25
CA ALA A 13 3.92 6.76 21.65
C ALA A 13 3.15 7.81 22.45
N GLU A 14 2.03 7.44 23.09
CA GLU A 14 1.34 8.32 24.04
C GLU A 14 2.19 8.51 25.32
N LEU A 15 2.36 9.77 25.74
CA LEU A 15 3.33 10.20 26.74
C LEU A 15 3.01 9.77 28.19
N ASP A 16 1.81 9.24 28.47
CA ASP A 16 1.38 8.89 29.83
C ASP A 16 1.28 7.38 30.12
N ALA A 17 1.48 6.52 29.12
CA ALA A 17 1.44 5.06 29.31
C ALA A 17 2.17 4.30 28.20
N GLN A 18 3.44 4.64 27.92
CA GLN A 18 4.32 4.06 26.88
C GLN A 18 3.76 2.82 26.13
N PRO A 19 2.90 2.99 25.11
CA PRO A 19 2.70 1.96 24.11
C PRO A 19 3.90 2.05 23.17
N GLU A 20 4.60 0.94 22.95
CA GLU A 20 5.68 0.92 21.97
C GLU A 20 5.16 1.38 20.60
N PRO A 21 5.95 2.18 19.85
CA PRO A 21 5.56 2.61 18.50
C PRO A 21 5.18 1.39 17.67
N ALA A 22 3.91 1.32 17.29
CA ALA A 22 3.36 0.18 16.59
C ALA A 22 3.48 0.38 15.08
N LEU A 23 4.17 -0.56 14.42
CA LEU A 23 4.16 -0.67 12.96
C LEU A 23 2.86 -1.33 12.49
N HIS A 24 2.06 -0.61 11.70
CA HIS A 24 0.90 -1.13 10.99
C HIS A 24 1.21 -1.22 9.49
N ILE A 25 0.94 -2.37 8.89
CA ILE A 25 1.05 -2.55 7.44
C ILE A 25 -0.35 -2.47 6.85
N PHE A 26 -0.57 -1.54 5.92
CA PHE A 26 -1.87 -1.36 5.28
C PHE A 26 -1.79 -1.65 3.77
N HIS A 27 -2.77 -2.38 3.26
CA HIS A 27 -2.92 -2.60 1.83
C HIS A 27 -4.39 -2.58 1.43
N SER A 28 -4.71 -1.79 0.41
CA SER A 28 -6.04 -1.67 -0.14
C SER A 28 -6.14 -2.35 -1.51
N VAL A 29 -7.15 -3.20 -1.68
CA VAL A 29 -7.45 -3.92 -2.91
C VAL A 29 -8.65 -3.27 -3.57
N GLU A 30 -8.39 -2.55 -4.66
CA GLU A 30 -9.44 -1.96 -5.48
C GLU A 30 -10.01 -3.04 -6.40
N LEU A 31 -11.21 -3.51 -6.08
CA LEU A 31 -11.95 -4.50 -6.87
C LEU A 31 -12.94 -3.81 -7.80
N MET A 32 -13.29 -4.50 -8.89
CA MET A 32 -14.38 -4.06 -9.76
C MET A 32 -15.69 -4.01 -8.96
N PRO A 33 -16.48 -2.92 -9.00
CA PRO A 33 -17.78 -2.88 -8.36
C PRO A 33 -18.68 -4.00 -8.87
N GLU A 34 -19.49 -4.58 -7.97
CA GLU A 34 -20.34 -5.73 -8.29
C GLU A 34 -21.24 -5.52 -9.52
N PRO A 35 -21.93 -4.36 -9.68
CA PRO A 35 -22.77 -4.14 -10.85
C PRO A 35 -21.98 -4.16 -12.16
N VAL A 36 -20.74 -3.65 -12.14
CA VAL A 36 -19.86 -3.63 -13.31
C VAL A 36 -19.32 -5.02 -13.61
N PHE A 37 -19.00 -5.79 -12.56
CA PHE A 37 -18.56 -7.18 -12.69
C PHE A 37 -19.64 -8.05 -13.33
N SER A 38 -20.88 -7.95 -12.86
CA SER A 38 -22.02 -8.69 -13.40
C SER A 38 -22.26 -8.38 -14.88
N LEU A 39 -22.19 -7.10 -15.27
CA LEU A 39 -22.38 -6.67 -16.66
C LEU A 39 -21.28 -7.13 -17.62
N LEU A 40 -20.01 -7.04 -17.21
CA LEU A 40 -18.88 -7.22 -18.14
C LEU A 40 -18.32 -8.64 -18.17
N LEU A 41 -18.37 -9.36 -17.05
CA LEU A 41 -17.68 -10.64 -16.93
C LEU A 41 -18.65 -11.79 -17.07
N HIS A 42 -19.67 -11.94 -16.20
CA HIS A 42 -20.79 -12.86 -16.47
C HIS A 42 -22.03 -12.50 -15.62
N PRO A 43 -23.21 -12.25 -16.21
CA PRO A 43 -24.44 -11.90 -15.46
C PRO A 43 -24.97 -13.05 -14.57
N GLU A 44 -24.56 -14.29 -14.86
CA GLU A 44 -24.90 -15.49 -14.08
C GLU A 44 -23.86 -15.83 -12.99
N SER A 45 -22.75 -15.08 -12.91
CA SER A 45 -21.66 -15.41 -11.99
C SER A 45 -21.77 -14.70 -10.65
N SER A 46 -21.50 -15.44 -9.57
CA SER A 46 -21.37 -14.86 -8.24
C SER A 46 -20.10 -13.99 -8.16
N TYR A 47 -20.24 -12.78 -7.63
CA TYR A 47 -19.12 -11.87 -7.33
C TYR A 47 -18.24 -12.37 -6.15
N ALA A 48 -18.80 -13.18 -5.26
CA ALA A 48 -18.12 -13.59 -4.03
C ALA A 48 -16.83 -14.42 -4.28
N PRO A 49 -16.80 -15.42 -5.19
CA PRO A 49 -15.57 -16.10 -5.57
C PRO A 49 -14.50 -15.17 -6.17
N TYR A 50 -14.91 -14.19 -6.98
CA TYR A 50 -13.99 -13.19 -7.53
C TYR A 50 -13.35 -12.35 -6.41
N LYS A 51 -14.18 -11.79 -5.53
CA LYS A 51 -13.71 -11.02 -4.36
C LYS A 51 -12.76 -11.83 -3.49
N ARG A 52 -13.12 -13.09 -3.21
CA ARG A 52 -12.30 -14.01 -2.40
C ARG A 52 -10.95 -14.27 -3.04
N ARG A 53 -10.93 -14.70 -4.31
CA ARG A 53 -9.69 -15.04 -5.02
C ARG A 53 -8.74 -13.85 -5.15
N MET A 54 -9.28 -12.66 -5.39
CA MET A 54 -8.47 -11.44 -5.44
C MET A 54 -7.91 -11.08 -4.06
N GLY A 55 -8.71 -11.18 -3.00
CA GLY A 55 -8.25 -10.97 -1.63
C GLY A 55 -7.14 -11.93 -1.21
N GLU A 56 -7.34 -13.23 -1.44
CA GLU A 56 -6.36 -14.29 -1.14
C GLU A 56 -5.04 -14.07 -1.91
N ALA A 57 -5.10 -13.72 -3.19
CA ALA A 57 -3.90 -13.47 -3.99
C ALA A 57 -3.11 -12.25 -3.48
N HIS A 58 -3.79 -11.19 -3.06
CA HIS A 58 -3.14 -10.02 -2.48
C HIS A 58 -2.54 -10.31 -1.10
N TYR A 59 -3.27 -11.05 -0.26
CA TYR A 59 -2.76 -11.46 1.05
C TYR A 59 -1.49 -12.32 0.92
N ALA A 60 -1.50 -13.30 0.01
CA ALA A 60 -0.35 -14.18 -0.22
C ALA A 60 0.90 -13.41 -0.68
N LEU A 61 0.73 -12.44 -1.59
CA LEU A 61 1.82 -11.58 -2.07
C LEU A 61 2.36 -10.67 -0.96
N LEU A 62 1.47 -10.13 -0.12
CA LEU A 62 1.86 -9.30 1.00
C LEU A 62 2.59 -10.10 2.09
N ASP A 63 2.09 -11.27 2.45
CA ASP A 63 2.73 -12.18 3.42
C ASP A 63 4.13 -12.60 2.95
N ASP A 64 4.29 -12.98 1.68
CA ASP A 64 5.61 -13.29 1.10
C ASP A 64 6.56 -12.09 1.18
N LEU A 65 6.08 -10.88 0.86
CA LEU A 65 6.88 -9.66 0.96
C LEU A 65 7.34 -9.41 2.40
N LEU A 66 6.41 -9.46 3.36
CA LEU A 66 6.70 -9.16 4.77
C LEU A 66 7.68 -10.17 5.38
N ARG A 67 7.55 -11.46 5.03
CA ARG A 67 8.47 -12.51 5.45
C ARG A 67 9.90 -12.25 4.99
N ARG A 68 10.10 -11.79 3.77
CA ARG A 68 11.45 -11.47 3.22
C ARG A 68 12.17 -10.39 4.02
N TYR A 69 11.42 -9.51 4.69
CA TYR A 69 11.97 -8.44 5.52
C TYR A 69 11.87 -8.73 7.03
N GLY A 70 11.48 -9.94 7.43
CA GLY A 70 11.35 -10.32 8.83
C GLY A 70 10.24 -9.57 9.59
N ILE A 71 9.25 -9.03 8.87
CA ILE A 71 8.14 -8.28 9.48
C ILE A 71 7.03 -9.26 9.86
N GLY A 72 6.69 -9.31 11.16
CA GLY A 72 5.62 -10.16 11.68
C GLY A 72 4.22 -9.70 11.23
N ALA A 73 3.32 -10.66 11.00
CA ALA A 73 1.98 -10.40 10.46
C ALA A 73 0.96 -9.80 11.46
N GLN A 74 1.38 -9.49 12.69
CA GLN A 74 0.46 -9.19 13.80
C GLN A 74 -0.35 -7.89 13.63
N ARG A 75 0.03 -7.04 12.67
CA ARG A 75 -0.63 -5.74 12.39
C ARG A 75 -0.72 -5.47 10.88
N VAL A 76 -1.11 -6.50 10.13
CA VAL A 76 -1.33 -6.42 8.68
C VAL A 76 -2.82 -6.25 8.39
N HIS A 77 -3.16 -5.19 7.68
CA HIS A 77 -4.53 -4.74 7.41
C HIS A 77 -4.77 -4.77 5.91
N LEU A 78 -5.65 -5.69 5.47
CA LEU A 78 -6.05 -5.83 4.07
C LEU A 78 -7.51 -5.37 3.91
N THR A 79 -7.73 -4.27 3.21
CA THR A 79 -9.07 -3.68 3.01
C THR A 79 -9.45 -3.72 1.53
N VAL A 80 -10.74 -3.85 1.23
CA VAL A 80 -11.25 -3.70 -0.14
C VAL A 80 -11.79 -2.29 -0.31
N GLY A 81 -11.35 -1.60 -1.34
CA GLY A 81 -11.86 -0.27 -1.69
C GLY A 81 -10.84 0.57 -2.42
N ARG A 82 -11.14 1.87 -2.55
CA ARG A 82 -10.19 2.82 -3.14
C ARG A 82 -9.10 3.14 -2.13
N PRO A 83 -7.81 3.07 -2.51
CA PRO A 83 -6.72 3.36 -1.59
C PRO A 83 -6.79 4.76 -0.97
N THR A 84 -7.29 5.75 -1.71
CA THR A 84 -7.38 7.14 -1.23
C THR A 84 -8.42 7.33 -0.14
N GLU A 85 -9.50 6.54 -0.16
CA GLU A 85 -10.59 6.61 0.82
C GLU A 85 -10.26 5.71 2.02
N THR A 86 -10.00 4.42 1.74
CA THR A 86 -9.76 3.40 2.77
C THR A 86 -8.51 3.66 3.61
N LEU A 87 -7.50 4.34 3.05
CA LEU A 87 -6.32 4.72 3.82
C LEU A 87 -6.65 5.81 4.84
N VAL A 88 -7.32 6.88 4.39
CA VAL A 88 -7.65 8.02 5.25
C VAL A 88 -8.50 7.55 6.43
N GLU A 89 -9.51 6.72 6.16
CA GLU A 89 -10.32 6.07 7.19
C GLU A 89 -9.45 5.27 8.16
N PHE A 90 -8.60 4.38 7.66
CA PHE A 90 -7.74 3.55 8.51
C PHE A 90 -6.79 4.38 9.38
N THR A 91 -6.16 5.43 8.83
CA THR A 91 -5.26 6.31 9.59
C THR A 91 -5.98 7.03 10.72
N ARG A 92 -7.24 7.41 10.52
CA ARG A 92 -8.08 8.02 11.53
C ARG A 92 -8.43 7.03 12.63
N ASP A 93 -8.82 5.81 12.25
CA ASP A 93 -9.23 4.76 13.18
C ASP A 93 -8.12 4.35 14.14
N ILE A 94 -6.86 4.32 13.67
CA ILE A 94 -5.72 3.93 14.49
C ILE A 94 -4.97 5.09 15.13
N GLY A 95 -5.38 6.34 14.88
CA GLY A 95 -4.66 7.52 15.36
C GLY A 95 -3.23 7.61 14.84
N ALA A 96 -3.02 7.40 13.53
CA ALA A 96 -1.69 7.42 12.92
C ALA A 96 -0.99 8.78 13.08
N SER A 97 0.32 8.79 13.35
CA SER A 97 1.15 10.01 13.30
C SER A 97 1.96 10.13 12.02
N LEU A 98 2.33 9.01 11.41
CA LEU A 98 3.13 8.99 10.18
C LEU A 98 2.67 7.90 9.22
N VAL A 99 2.45 8.30 7.97
CA VAL A 99 2.20 7.40 6.85
C VAL A 99 3.44 7.36 5.96
N VAL A 100 4.07 6.20 5.85
CA VAL A 100 5.22 5.94 4.97
C VAL A 100 4.74 5.17 3.74
N MET A 101 4.87 5.78 2.56
CA MET A 101 4.36 5.22 1.32
C MET A 101 5.36 5.28 0.17
N GLY A 102 5.36 4.24 -0.66
CA GLY A 102 6.09 4.26 -1.93
C GLY A 102 5.36 5.09 -2.99
N ALA A 103 6.09 5.94 -3.73
CA ALA A 103 5.61 6.54 -4.97
C ALA A 103 6.33 5.89 -6.17
N VAL A 104 5.56 5.32 -7.11
CA VAL A 104 6.08 4.74 -8.35
C VAL A 104 5.81 5.70 -9.50
N SER A 105 6.86 6.11 -10.22
CA SER A 105 6.75 6.81 -11.50
C SER A 105 6.22 5.85 -12.56
N LYS A 106 5.16 6.23 -13.27
CA LYS A 106 4.75 5.56 -14.51
C LYS A 106 5.40 6.31 -15.67
N GLY A 107 6.53 5.82 -16.17
CA GLY A 107 7.21 6.34 -17.37
C GLY A 107 8.29 7.39 -17.13
N ALA A 108 8.95 7.80 -18.23
CA ALA A 108 10.12 8.70 -18.34
C ALA A 108 9.85 10.19 -17.99
N LEU A 109 9.05 10.44 -16.96
CA LEU A 109 8.83 11.76 -16.36
C LEU A 109 9.39 11.71 -14.93
N GLU A 110 10.71 11.63 -14.87
CA GLU A 110 11.48 11.36 -13.64
C GLU A 110 11.57 12.56 -12.68
N LEU A 111 11.21 13.76 -13.14
CA LEU A 111 11.62 14.97 -12.45
C LEU A 111 10.66 15.49 -11.39
N LEU A 112 9.35 15.21 -11.43
CA LEU A 112 8.38 15.89 -10.55
C LEU A 112 7.09 15.12 -10.24
N LEU A 113 7.14 13.86 -9.77
CA LEU A 113 5.89 13.14 -9.45
C LEU A 113 5.84 12.59 -8.03
N ILE A 114 5.08 13.28 -7.18
CA ILE A 114 4.30 12.66 -6.11
C ILE A 114 3.28 11.77 -6.83
N GLY A 115 3.30 10.45 -6.64
CA GLY A 115 2.42 9.56 -7.40
C GLY A 115 0.93 9.91 -7.17
N ASN A 116 0.06 9.75 -8.17
CA ASN A 116 -1.37 10.14 -8.12
C ASN A 116 -2.14 9.68 -6.86
N THR A 117 -1.76 8.56 -6.24
CA THR A 117 -2.37 8.14 -4.96
C THR A 117 -1.82 8.96 -3.79
N ALA A 118 -0.51 9.19 -3.74
CA ALA A 118 0.11 10.04 -2.72
C ALA A 118 -0.44 11.46 -2.81
N GLU A 119 -0.50 12.03 -4.01
CA GLU A 119 -1.05 13.37 -4.26
C GLU A 119 -2.48 13.50 -3.71
N LYS A 120 -3.35 12.53 -4.02
CA LYS A 120 -4.74 12.56 -3.58
C LYS A 120 -4.95 12.37 -2.09
N VAL A 121 -4.03 11.72 -1.37
CA VAL A 121 -4.17 11.54 0.09
C VAL A 121 -3.53 12.67 0.88
N LEU A 122 -2.67 13.49 0.27
CA LEU A 122 -2.02 14.62 0.95
C LEU A 122 -3.04 15.59 1.54
N ASP A 123 -4.13 15.87 0.82
CA ASP A 123 -5.13 16.84 1.23
C ASP A 123 -6.05 16.30 2.36
N ASP A 124 -6.19 14.97 2.47
CA ASP A 124 -7.16 14.31 3.34
C ASP A 124 -6.55 13.69 4.61
N LEU A 125 -5.23 13.49 4.65
CA LEU A 125 -4.54 12.90 5.80
C LEU A 125 -4.35 13.92 6.92
N SER A 126 -4.64 13.50 8.16
CA SER A 126 -4.46 14.30 9.36
C SER A 126 -3.11 14.09 10.06
N CYS A 127 -2.15 13.45 9.38
CA CYS A 127 -0.86 13.03 9.94
C CYS A 127 0.28 13.28 8.96
N ASP A 128 1.52 13.16 9.45
CA ASP A 128 2.69 13.32 8.61
C ASP A 128 2.74 12.24 7.53
N ILE A 129 3.36 12.56 6.39
CA ILE A 129 3.52 11.65 5.27
C ILE A 129 4.97 11.65 4.79
N LEU A 130 5.56 10.46 4.76
CA LEU A 130 6.88 10.21 4.20
C LEU A 130 6.73 9.43 2.88
N VAL A 131 6.98 10.12 1.77
CA VAL A 131 6.97 9.50 0.45
C VAL A 131 8.37 9.00 0.11
N VAL A 132 8.53 7.68 0.04
CA VAL A 132 9.78 7.02 -0.36
C VAL A 132 9.76 6.81 -1.88
N LYS A 133 10.76 7.38 -2.57
CA LYS A 133 10.99 7.10 -3.99
C LYS A 133 11.94 5.92 -4.12
N SER A 134 11.63 4.99 -5.01
CA SER A 134 12.61 3.96 -5.41
C SER A 134 13.62 4.57 -6.36
N GLU A 135 14.91 4.28 -6.16
CA GLU A 135 15.99 4.58 -7.12
C GLU A 135 15.57 4.19 -8.55
N PRO A 136 15.86 5.02 -9.56
CA PRO A 136 15.69 4.65 -10.96
C PRO A 136 16.33 3.30 -11.24
N LEU A 137 15.70 2.48 -12.09
CA LEU A 137 16.22 1.15 -12.44
C LEU A 137 17.68 1.23 -12.94
N GLU A 138 18.02 2.33 -13.61
CA GLU A 138 19.36 2.64 -14.11
C GLU A 138 20.38 2.79 -12.98
N ALA A 139 20.03 3.50 -11.90
CA ALA A 139 20.88 3.65 -10.73
C ALA A 139 21.06 2.32 -9.97
N ARG A 140 20.01 1.48 -9.93
CA ARG A 140 20.08 0.15 -9.32
C ARG A 140 20.98 -0.82 -10.10
N VAL A 141 20.87 -0.83 -11.43
CA VAL A 141 21.72 -1.66 -12.30
C VAL A 141 23.17 -1.17 -12.26
N ALA A 142 23.40 0.14 -12.23
CA ALA A 142 24.75 0.70 -12.08
C ALA A 142 25.37 0.32 -10.72
N ALA A 143 24.61 0.37 -9.63
CA ALA A 143 25.07 -0.04 -8.31
C ALA A 143 25.37 -1.55 -8.22
N GLU A 144 24.52 -2.41 -8.80
CA GLU A 144 24.77 -3.86 -8.83
C GLU A 144 26.00 -4.23 -9.68
N LEU A 145 26.20 -3.57 -10.82
CA LEU A 145 27.40 -3.77 -11.65
C LEU A 145 28.68 -3.27 -10.96
N CYS A 146 28.59 -2.18 -10.21
CA CYS A 146 29.71 -1.61 -9.48
C CYS A 146 30.10 -2.44 -8.23
N MET A 147 29.14 -3.15 -7.61
CA MET A 147 29.43 -4.07 -6.50
C MET A 147 29.83 -5.48 -6.94
N ALA A 148 29.71 -5.80 -8.24
CA ALA A 148 30.10 -7.09 -8.82
C ALA A 148 31.48 -7.06 -9.51
N SER A 149 32.19 -5.93 -9.46
CA SER A 149 33.56 -5.72 -9.96
C SER A 149 34.54 -5.56 -8.81
#